data_AF-A0A455U5C4-F1
#
_entry.id   AF-A0A455U5C4-F1
#
_cell.length_a   1.000
_cell.length_b   1.000
_cell.length_c   1.000
_cell.angle_alpha   90.00
_cell.angle_beta   90.00
_cell.angle_gamma   90.00
#
_symmetry.space_group_name_H-M   'P 1'
#
loop_
_entity.id
_entity.type
_entity.pdbx_description
1 polymer ?
#
loop_
_entity_poly.entity_id
_entity_poly.type
_entity_poly.pdbx_seq_one_letter_code
_entity_poly.pdbx_strand_id
1 'polypeptide(L)'
;MPRVKGLYFWGGVGRGKTYLVDTFYEALPFPDKMRTHFHRFMQRVHNELTHYKGEKNPLTLIASKFATEARVICFDEFFVKDITDAMILANLLEALFERGVVLVATSNIVPDDLYKEGLQRTRFCPPLSL
;
A
#
# COMPACT_ATOMS: atom_id res chain seq x y z
N MET A 1 -6.47 5.21 14.64
CA MET A 1 -5.99 4.10 13.76
C MET A 1 -7.17 3.21 13.41
N PRO A 2 -7.27 2.72 12.17
CA PRO A 2 -8.37 1.84 11.77
C PRO A 2 -8.28 0.51 12.51
N ARG A 3 -9.43 -0.10 12.84
CA ARG A 3 -9.49 -1.39 13.55
C ARG A 3 -8.84 -2.52 12.75
N VAL A 4 -8.85 -2.40 11.42
CA VAL A 4 -8.15 -3.27 10.46
C VAL A 4 -7.28 -2.37 9.58
N LYS A 5 -5.96 -2.60 9.57
CA LYS A 5 -5.03 -1.81 8.74
C LYS A 5 -4.99 -2.29 7.29
N GLY A 6 -5.33 -3.55 7.03
CA GLY A 6 -5.34 -4.07 5.68
C GLY A 6 -5.47 -5.59 5.56
N LEU A 7 -5.39 -6.04 4.31
CA LEU A 7 -5.38 -7.45 3.91
C LEU A 7 -4.27 -7.67 2.86
N TYR A 8 -3.42 -8.67 3.07
CA TYR A 8 -2.41 -9.07 2.10
C TYR A 8 -2.72 -10.47 1.57
N PHE A 9 -3.12 -10.55 0.32
CA PHE A 9 -3.53 -11.79 -0.35
C PHE A 9 -2.41 -12.32 -1.23
N TRP A 10 -1.87 -13.48 -0.89
CA TRP A 10 -0.74 -14.07 -1.60
C TRP A 10 -1.02 -15.48 -2.09
N GLY A 11 -0.27 -15.89 -3.12
CA GLY A 11 -0.37 -17.22 -3.70
C GLY A 11 0.18 -17.25 -5.12
N GLY A 12 0.43 -18.43 -5.67
CA GLY A 12 1.01 -18.58 -7.01
C GLY A 12 0.16 -17.98 -8.15
N VAL A 13 0.74 -17.99 -9.35
CA VAL A 13 0.07 -17.51 -10.58
C VAL A 13 -1.20 -18.34 -10.86
N GLY A 14 -2.26 -17.69 -11.37
CA GLY A 14 -3.49 -18.39 -11.78
C GLY A 14 -4.42 -18.84 -10.65
N ARG A 15 -4.27 -18.30 -9.43
CA ARG A 15 -5.06 -18.70 -8.25
C ARG A 15 -6.26 -17.81 -7.92
N GLY A 16 -6.67 -16.92 -8.83
CA GLY A 16 -7.86 -16.07 -8.64
C GLY A 16 -7.69 -14.86 -7.71
N LYS A 17 -6.46 -14.52 -7.31
CA LYS A 17 -6.16 -13.37 -6.42
C LYS A 17 -6.73 -12.05 -6.93
N THR A 18 -6.47 -11.75 -8.20
CA THR A 18 -6.96 -10.53 -8.86
C THR A 18 -8.48 -10.48 -8.83
N TYR A 19 -9.15 -11.58 -9.20
CA TYR A 19 -10.62 -11.67 -9.19
C TYR A 19 -11.23 -11.43 -7.79
N LEU A 20 -10.62 -11.96 -6.74
CA LEU A 20 -11.10 -11.74 -5.37
C LEU A 20 -10.97 -10.26 -4.96
N VAL A 21 -9.85 -9.61 -5.30
CA VAL A 21 -9.66 -8.19 -5.02
C VAL A 21 -10.53 -7.29 -5.90
N ASP A 22 -10.79 -7.68 -7.15
CA ASP A 22 -11.78 -7.03 -8.02
C ASP A 22 -13.15 -7.04 -7.36
N THR A 23 -13.61 -8.23 -6.96
CA THR A 23 -14.92 -8.42 -6.34
C THR A 23 -15.04 -7.64 -5.03
N PHE A 24 -13.98 -7.67 -4.20
CA PHE A 24 -13.92 -6.86 -2.98
C PHE A 24 -14.00 -5.36 -3.29
N TYR A 25 -13.20 -4.87 -4.25
CA TYR A 25 -13.16 -3.45 -4.62
C TYR A 25 -14.52 -2.98 -5.12
N GLU A 26 -15.18 -3.73 -6.00
CA GLU A 26 -16.50 -3.40 -6.52
C GLU A 26 -17.59 -3.43 -5.44
N ALA A 27 -17.51 -4.36 -4.49
CA ALA A 27 -18.47 -4.47 -3.40
C ALA A 27 -18.40 -3.35 -2.35
N LEU A 28 -17.33 -2.54 -2.32
CA LEU A 28 -17.21 -1.41 -1.40
C LEU A 28 -18.30 -0.35 -1.69
N PRO A 29 -19.16 -0.01 -0.71
CA PRO A 29 -20.34 0.83 -0.92
C PRO A 29 -20.03 2.34 -0.89
N PHE A 30 -18.83 2.72 -1.32
CA PHE A 30 -18.37 4.11 -1.35
C PHE A 30 -17.41 4.34 -2.53
N PRO A 31 -17.33 5.58 -3.04
CA PRO A 31 -16.50 5.92 -4.19
C PRO A 31 -15.03 6.20 -3.82
N ASP A 32 -14.73 6.54 -2.56
CA ASP A 32 -13.38 6.90 -2.08
C ASP A 32 -12.49 5.65 -1.93
N LYS A 33 -12.21 5.00 -3.05
CA LYS A 33 -11.42 3.79 -3.18
C LYS A 33 -10.51 3.93 -4.38
N MET A 34 -9.28 3.43 -4.24
CA MET A 34 -8.29 3.46 -5.30
C MET A 34 -7.82 2.05 -5.58
N ARG A 35 -7.69 1.72 -6.87
CA ARG A 35 -7.05 0.49 -7.30
C ARG A 35 -5.96 0.79 -8.32
N THR A 36 -4.77 0.25 -8.10
CA THR A 36 -3.63 0.48 -8.99
C THR A 36 -2.60 -0.65 -8.87
N HIS A 37 -1.84 -0.89 -9.95
CA HIS A 37 -0.61 -1.66 -9.81
C HIS A 37 0.38 -0.91 -8.93
N PHE A 38 1.14 -1.66 -8.14
CA PHE A 38 2.10 -1.12 -7.19
C PHE A 38 3.14 -0.19 -7.84
N HIS A 39 3.70 -0.56 -8.99
CA HIS A 39 4.71 0.26 -9.68
C HIS A 39 4.17 1.63 -10.12
N ARG A 40 2.91 1.72 -10.56
CA ARG A 40 2.27 2.99 -10.92
C ARG A 40 2.04 3.87 -9.69
N PHE A 41 1.72 3.25 -8.54
CA PHE A 41 1.61 3.96 -7.29
C PHE A 41 2.96 4.57 -6.88
N MET A 42 4.06 3.81 -6.93
CA MET A 42 5.37 4.34 -6.59
C MET A 42 5.82 5.45 -7.54
N GLN A 43 5.56 5.34 -8.85
CA GLN A 43 5.79 6.45 -9.79
C GLN A 43 5.05 7.72 -9.38
N ARG A 44 3.79 7.60 -8.95
CA ARG A 44 3.01 8.72 -8.45
C ARG A 44 3.63 9.31 -7.18
N VAL A 45 4.05 8.47 -6.23
CA VAL A 45 4.71 8.92 -4.99
C VAL A 45 5.98 9.70 -5.30
N HIS A 46 6.83 9.22 -6.22
CA HIS A 46 8.05 9.92 -6.64
C HIS A 46 7.77 11.28 -7.30
N ASN A 47 6.72 11.36 -8.11
CA ASN A 47 6.28 12.63 -8.70
C ASN A 47 5.83 13.63 -7.63
N GLU A 48 5.06 13.18 -6.64
CA GLU A 48 4.64 14.03 -5.52
C GLU A 48 5.81 14.42 -4.62
N LEU A 49 6.78 13.53 -4.39
CA LEU A 49 8.02 13.85 -3.66
C LEU A 49 8.81 14.96 -4.37
N THR A 50 8.83 14.91 -5.70
CA THR A 50 9.44 15.97 -6.52
C THR A 50 8.66 17.28 -6.41
N HIS A 51 7.33 17.21 -6.39
CA HIS A 51 6.46 18.38 -6.22
C HIS A 51 6.64 19.05 -4.84
N TYR A 52 6.73 18.27 -3.77
CA TYR A 52 6.95 18.74 -2.40
C TYR A 52 8.44 18.86 -2.03
N LYS A 53 9.32 19.03 -3.01
CA LYS A 53 10.76 19.13 -2.76
C LYS A 53 11.07 20.36 -1.90
N GLY A 54 11.81 20.15 -0.82
CA GLY A 54 12.17 21.19 0.15
C GLY A 54 11.26 21.25 1.37
N GLU A 55 10.11 20.56 1.34
CA GLU A 55 9.28 20.38 2.53
C GLU A 55 9.98 19.50 3.57
N LYS A 56 9.77 19.80 4.84
CA LYS A 56 10.39 19.05 5.94
C LYS A 56 9.86 17.60 6.02
N ASN A 57 8.56 17.42 5.76
CA ASN A 57 7.87 16.12 5.88
C ASN A 57 6.96 15.87 4.65
N PRO A 58 7.53 15.69 3.44
CA PRO A 58 6.75 15.61 2.21
C PRO A 58 5.81 14.39 2.21
N LEU A 59 6.23 13.24 2.75
CA LEU A 59 5.38 12.04 2.81
C LEU A 59 4.11 12.24 3.64
N THR A 60 4.15 13.07 4.68
CA THR A 60 2.97 13.41 5.48
C THR A 60 1.96 14.23 4.69
N LEU A 61 2.45 15.13 3.82
CA LEU A 61 1.60 15.91 2.91
C LEU A 61 0.98 15.00 1.84
N ILE A 62 1.80 14.12 1.26
CA ILE A 62 1.37 13.13 0.26
C ILE A 62 0.32 12.18 0.86
N ALA A 63 0.54 11.67 2.07
CA ALA A 63 -0.42 10.83 2.77
C ALA A 63 -1.74 11.56 3.03
N SER A 64 -1.69 12.85 3.37
CA SER A 64 -2.89 13.66 3.58
C SER A 64 -3.68 13.82 2.28
N LYS A 65 -3.00 14.12 1.17
CA LYS A 65 -3.60 14.17 -0.17
C LYS A 65 -4.23 12.83 -0.56
N PHE A 66 -3.49 11.74 -0.46
CA PHE A 66 -3.98 10.41 -0.84
C PHE A 66 -5.14 9.95 0.05
N ALA A 67 -5.14 10.28 1.34
CA ALA A 67 -6.24 9.97 2.25
C ALA A 67 -7.54 10.71 1.91
N THR A 68 -7.47 11.88 1.25
CA THR A 68 -8.68 12.55 0.73
C THR A 68 -9.21 11.91 -0.54
N GLU A 69 -8.39 11.16 -1.26
CA GLU A 69 -8.77 10.49 -2.51
C GLU A 69 -9.26 9.05 -2.28
N ALA A 70 -8.72 8.38 -1.26
CA ALA A 70 -8.98 6.97 -1.02
C ALA A 70 -8.96 6.62 0.47
N ARG A 71 -10.06 6.05 0.94
CA ARG A 71 -10.17 5.38 2.23
C ARG A 71 -9.66 3.93 2.17
N VAL A 72 -9.73 3.32 0.99
CA VAL A 72 -9.19 1.99 0.72
C VAL A 72 -8.30 2.04 -0.52
N ILE A 73 -7.07 1.55 -0.41
CA ILE A 73 -6.15 1.42 -1.52
C ILE A 73 -5.91 -0.07 -1.80
N CYS A 74 -6.26 -0.50 -3.00
CA CYS A 74 -6.02 -1.85 -3.52
C CYS A 74 -4.78 -1.84 -4.41
N PHE A 75 -3.70 -2.49 -3.98
CA PHE A 75 -2.51 -2.75 -4.79
C PHE A 75 -2.60 -4.10 -5.50
N ASP A 76 -2.52 -4.05 -6.82
CA ASP A 76 -2.27 -5.24 -7.62
C ASP A 76 -0.77 -5.45 -7.82
N GLU A 77 -0.36 -6.71 -7.81
CA GLU A 77 1.03 -7.13 -8.07
C GLU A 77 2.03 -6.43 -7.15
N PHE A 78 1.72 -6.43 -5.85
CA PHE A 78 2.56 -5.83 -4.84
C PHE A 78 3.93 -6.52 -4.80
N PHE A 79 4.95 -5.80 -5.22
CA PHE A 79 6.32 -6.26 -5.22
C PHE A 79 7.28 -5.07 -5.15
N VAL A 80 8.09 -5.03 -4.10
CA VAL A 80 9.10 -4.00 -3.90
C VAL A 80 10.45 -4.56 -4.32
N LYS A 81 11.15 -3.86 -5.22
CA LYS A 81 12.42 -4.34 -5.80
C LYS A 81 13.65 -3.73 -5.11
N ASP A 82 13.58 -2.47 -4.69
CA ASP A 82 14.71 -1.74 -4.13
C ASP A 82 14.42 -1.19 -2.73
N ILE A 83 15.50 -1.05 -1.96
CA ILE A 83 15.45 -0.63 -0.55
C ILE A 83 14.97 0.82 -0.38
N THR A 84 15.18 1.67 -1.38
CA THR A 84 14.78 3.09 -1.32
C THR A 84 13.26 3.20 -1.40
N ASP A 85 12.64 2.51 -2.34
CA ASP A 85 11.19 2.40 -2.49
C ASP A 85 10.55 1.79 -1.24
N ALA A 86 11.21 0.84 -0.57
CA ALA A 86 10.76 0.39 0.75
C ALA A 86 10.68 1.52 1.75
N MET A 87 11.79 2.21 1.97
CA MET A 87 11.87 3.20 3.04
C MET A 87 10.84 4.31 2.83
N ILE A 88 10.61 4.71 1.58
CA ILE A 88 9.55 5.63 1.20
C ILE A 88 8.17 5.04 1.53
N LEU A 89 7.91 3.82 1.06
CA LEU A 89 6.62 3.17 1.22
C LEU A 89 6.27 2.90 2.69
N ALA A 90 7.22 2.46 3.52
CA ALA A 90 7.01 2.21 4.95
C ALA A 90 6.49 3.46 5.66
N ASN A 91 7.18 4.59 5.46
CA ASN A 91 6.84 5.86 6.09
C ASN A 91 5.52 6.43 5.54
N LEU A 92 5.28 6.26 4.23
CA LEU A 92 4.02 6.68 3.62
C LEU A 92 2.83 5.85 4.15
N LEU A 93 2.96 4.53 4.22
CA LEU A 93 1.92 3.64 4.74
C LEU A 93 1.63 3.93 6.22
N GLU A 94 2.65 4.17 7.04
CA GLU A 94 2.48 4.61 8.43
C GLU A 94 1.61 5.87 8.52
N ALA A 95 1.94 6.91 7.74
CA ALA A 95 1.17 8.14 7.68
C ALA A 95 -0.26 7.95 7.13
N LEU A 96 -0.46 7.03 6.18
CA LEU A 96 -1.78 6.67 5.63
C LEU A 96 -2.64 5.94 6.68
N PHE A 97 -2.07 5.00 7.43
CA PHE A 97 -2.77 4.27 8.48
C PHE A 97 -3.17 5.16 9.66
N GLU A 98 -2.36 6.16 10.01
CA GLU A 98 -2.73 7.18 10.99
C GLU A 98 -3.99 7.96 10.55
N ARG A 99 -4.15 8.16 9.24
CA ARG A 99 -5.30 8.84 8.61
C ARG A 99 -6.49 7.92 8.35
N GLY A 100 -6.43 6.65 8.76
CA GLY A 100 -7.55 5.72 8.61
C GLY A 100 -7.66 5.05 7.25
N VAL A 101 -6.66 5.21 6.37
CA VAL A 101 -6.62 4.49 5.09
C VAL A 101 -6.37 3.01 5.35
N VAL A 102 -7.07 2.15 4.62
CA VAL A 102 -6.92 0.68 4.68
C VAL A 102 -6.23 0.20 3.41
N LEU A 103 -5.27 -0.72 3.55
CA LEU A 103 -4.55 -1.29 2.42
C LEU A 103 -5.01 -2.71 2.09
N VAL A 104 -5.34 -2.99 0.83
CA VAL A 104 -5.52 -4.36 0.33
C VAL A 104 -4.49 -4.62 -0.75
N ALA A 105 -3.77 -5.73 -0.70
CA ALA A 105 -2.71 -6.03 -1.65
C ALA A 105 -2.79 -7.46 -2.17
N THR A 106 -2.48 -7.66 -3.45
CA THR A 106 -2.25 -9.00 -4.03
C THR A 106 -0.78 -9.18 -4.41
N SER A 107 -0.22 -10.36 -4.16
CA SER A 107 1.15 -10.69 -4.58
C SER A 107 1.36 -12.17 -4.88
N ASN A 108 2.37 -12.48 -5.69
CA ASN A 108 2.86 -13.85 -5.85
C ASN A 108 3.94 -14.21 -4.82
N ILE A 109 4.33 -13.26 -3.97
CA ILE A 109 5.42 -13.39 -3.01
C ILE A 109 4.84 -13.54 -1.61
N VAL A 110 5.35 -14.51 -0.86
CA VAL A 110 4.97 -14.68 0.54
C VAL A 110 5.41 -13.46 1.35
N PRO A 111 4.67 -13.02 2.39
CA PRO A 111 5.01 -11.83 3.17
C PRO A 111 6.47 -11.81 3.65
N ASP A 112 7.00 -12.97 4.06
CA ASP A 112 8.38 -13.10 4.57
C ASP A 112 9.44 -12.84 3.50
N ASP A 113 9.11 -13.09 2.23
CA ASP A 113 10.01 -12.90 1.08
C ASP A 113 9.85 -11.53 0.42
N LEU A 114 8.86 -10.75 0.87
CA LEU A 114 8.62 -9.40 0.38
C LEU A 114 9.79 -8.46 0.71
N TYR A 115 10.52 -8.77 1.79
CA TYR A 115 11.71 -8.06 2.27
C TYR A 115 12.74 -9.02 2.91
N LYS A 116 13.33 -9.90 2.10
CA LYS A 116 14.55 -10.62 2.48
C LYS A 116 15.68 -9.59 2.64
N GLU A 117 16.12 -9.37 3.88
CA GLU A 117 17.36 -8.66 4.28
C GLU A 117 17.35 -7.13 4.56
N GLY A 118 16.31 -6.51 5.11
CA GLY A 118 16.50 -5.11 5.58
C GLY A 118 15.35 -4.48 6.34
N LEU A 119 15.67 -3.96 7.53
CA LEU A 119 14.97 -2.95 8.36
C LEU A 119 13.44 -2.77 8.17
N GLN A 120 12.69 -3.04 9.25
CA GLN A 120 11.27 -2.70 9.46
C GLN A 120 10.21 -3.68 8.88
N ARG A 121 10.44 -4.99 9.01
CA ARG A 121 9.46 -6.07 8.74
C ARG A 121 8.04 -5.80 9.28
N THR A 122 7.94 -5.31 10.52
CA THR A 122 6.68 -5.05 11.23
C THR A 122 5.88 -3.87 10.67
N ARG A 123 6.45 -3.05 9.78
CA ARG A 123 5.77 -1.88 9.22
C ARG A 123 5.04 -2.17 7.91
N PHE A 124 5.56 -3.11 7.12
CA PHE A 124 4.94 -3.51 5.85
C PHE A 124 3.88 -4.60 6.01
N CYS A 125 4.09 -5.46 7.01
CA CYS A 125 3.10 -6.41 7.44
C CYS A 125 2.31 -5.71 8.55
N PRO A 126 1.11 -5.12 8.30
CA PRO A 126 0.22 -4.81 9.42
C PRO A 126 0.09 -6.08 10.28
N PRO A 127 -0.24 -5.99 11.57
CA PRO A 127 -0.44 -7.20 12.38
C PRO A 127 -1.61 -7.98 11.78
N LEU A 128 -1.28 -8.88 10.84
CA LEU A 128 -2.15 -9.81 10.16
C LEU A 128 -2.25 -11.02 11.09
N SER A 129 -2.79 -10.77 12.28
CA SER A 129 -3.42 -11.82 13.06
C SER A 129 -4.69 -12.20 12.29
N LEU A 130 -4.78 -13.47 11.91
CA LEU A 130 -5.94 -14.10 11.27
C LEU A 130 -7.29 -13.65 11.84
#